data_AF-A0A840YGY5-F1
#
_entry.id   AF-A0A840YGY5-F1
#
_cell.length_a   1.000
_cell.length_b   1.000
_cell.length_c   1.000
_cell.angle_alpha   90.00
_cell.angle_beta   90.00
_cell.angle_gamma   90.00
#
_symmetry.space_group_name_H-M   'P 1'
#
loop_
_entity.id
_entity.type
_entity.pdbx_description
1 polymer ?
#
loop_
_entity_poly.entity_id
_entity_poly.type
_entity_poly.pdbx_seq_one_letter_code
_entity_poly.pdbx_strand_id
1 'polypeptide(L)'
;MYPEAAARIRLFHGDLPSYVRHEMLTNTQSRYIVHHDGAHDFNQVVKDMASLSFVKDKIEAIIAQDTHLRGTIEHMNFVDMALFAVSGMDLKFAPIGEVYPESPMTQPNVYQGNYFMPNAAEGVVLPMAANTFRYPHPMLPMNDFLPPAIEAAPASAD
;
A
#
# COMPACT_ATOMS: atom_id res chain seq x y z
N MET A 1 19.66 -4.94 -19.27
CA MET A 1 19.47 -5.24 -17.84
C MET A 1 20.83 -5.14 -17.17
N TYR A 2 20.97 -4.43 -16.05
CA TYR A 2 22.26 -4.24 -15.37
C TYR A 2 22.46 -5.36 -14.33
N PRO A 3 23.42 -6.29 -14.50
CA PRO A 3 23.58 -7.47 -13.63
C PRO A 3 23.79 -7.13 -12.15
N GLU A 4 24.52 -6.04 -11.89
CA GLU A 4 24.77 -5.46 -10.56
C GLU A 4 23.47 -5.12 -9.81
N ALA A 5 22.44 -4.66 -10.54
CA ALA A 5 21.15 -4.31 -9.96
C ALA A 5 20.34 -5.57 -9.62
N ALA A 6 20.42 -6.62 -10.44
CA ALA A 6 19.70 -7.86 -10.22
C ALA A 6 20.11 -8.54 -8.89
N ALA A 7 21.38 -8.45 -8.51
CA ALA A 7 21.87 -8.99 -7.22
C ALA A 7 21.28 -8.28 -5.99
N ARG A 8 20.69 -7.08 -6.16
CA ARG A 8 20.07 -6.29 -5.09
C ARG A 8 18.54 -6.42 -5.06
N ILE A 9 17.96 -7.15 -6.01
CA ILE A 9 16.53 -7.42 -6.07
C ILE A 9 16.24 -8.65 -5.23
N ARG A 10 15.31 -8.50 -4.28
CA ARG A 10 14.73 -9.62 -3.53
C ARG A 10 13.26 -9.71 -3.90
N LEU A 11 12.80 -10.91 -4.21
CA LEU A 11 11.38 -11.18 -4.44
C LEU A 11 10.80 -11.80 -3.17
N PHE A 12 9.54 -11.46 -2.89
CA PHE A 12 8.78 -12.03 -1.79
C PHE A 12 7.44 -12.52 -2.33
N HIS A 13 7.02 -13.70 -1.87
CA HIS A 13 5.72 -14.27 -2.23
C HIS A 13 4.78 -14.18 -1.03
N GLY A 14 3.76 -13.33 -1.13
CA GLY A 14 2.77 -13.08 -0.09
C GLY A 14 2.14 -11.69 -0.25
N ASP A 15 1.34 -11.28 0.74
CA ASP A 15 0.75 -9.94 0.81
C ASP A 15 1.66 -8.95 1.56
N LEU A 16 1.34 -7.65 1.49
CA LEU A 16 2.10 -6.62 2.19
C LEU A 16 2.12 -6.84 3.72
N PRO A 17 1.01 -7.19 4.40
CA PRO A 17 1.04 -7.54 5.82
C PRO A 17 2.01 -8.67 6.16
N SER A 18 2.10 -9.71 5.32
CA SER A 18 3.08 -10.78 5.49
C SER A 18 4.52 -10.27 5.30
N TYR A 19 4.76 -9.42 4.30
CA TYR A 19 6.07 -8.82 4.08
C TYR A 19 6.52 -7.94 5.25
N VAL A 20 5.59 -7.14 5.79
CA VAL A 20 5.83 -6.36 7.01
C VAL A 20 6.27 -7.27 8.14
N ARG A 21 5.52 -8.36 8.36
CA ARG A 21 5.81 -9.31 9.44
C ARG A 21 7.18 -9.97 9.32
N HIS A 22 7.46 -10.53 8.14
CA HIS A 22 8.58 -11.44 7.96
C HIS A 22 9.89 -10.73 7.62
N GLU A 23 9.82 -9.62 6.89
CA GLU A 23 11.01 -8.92 6.38
C GLU A 23 11.19 -7.54 7.02
N MET A 24 10.16 -6.70 7.04
CA MET A 24 10.36 -5.31 7.48
C MET A 24 10.56 -5.17 8.99
N LEU A 25 9.88 -5.97 9.81
CA LEU A 25 10.07 -5.96 11.27
C LEU A 25 11.44 -6.48 11.69
N THR A 26 11.86 -7.60 11.10
CA THR A 26 13.10 -8.31 11.45
C THR A 26 14.35 -7.57 11.00
N ASN A 27 14.26 -6.79 9.92
CA ASN A 27 15.37 -6.00 9.40
C ASN A 27 15.49 -4.63 10.08
N THR A 28 16.50 -4.46 10.94
CA THR A 28 16.68 -3.26 11.78
C THR A 28 17.48 -2.14 11.11
N GLN A 29 18.16 -2.39 9.99
CA GLN A 29 19.07 -1.41 9.37
C GLN A 29 18.52 -0.75 8.10
N SER A 30 17.27 -1.02 7.73
CA SER A 30 16.68 -0.55 6.47
C SER A 30 15.69 0.59 6.67
N ARG A 31 15.70 1.54 5.73
CA ARG A 31 14.66 2.55 5.51
C ARG A 31 13.95 2.24 4.20
N TYR A 32 12.64 2.45 4.16
CA TYR A 32 11.79 2.01 3.07
C TYR A 32 11.07 3.19 2.42
N ILE A 33 10.99 3.14 1.09
CA ILE A 33 9.96 3.81 0.32
C ILE A 33 9.05 2.69 -0.16
N VAL A 34 7.76 2.77 0.16
CA VAL A 34 6.77 1.77 -0.25
C VAL A 34 6.04 2.28 -1.48
N HIS A 35 6.14 1.56 -2.59
CA HIS A 35 5.32 1.82 -3.77
C HIS A 35 4.18 0.81 -3.80
N HIS A 36 2.95 1.28 -3.63
CA HIS A 36 1.72 0.49 -3.65
C HIS A 36 1.00 0.73 -4.98
N ASP A 37 1.14 -0.26 -5.86
CA ASP A 37 0.50 -0.37 -7.17
C ASP A 37 -0.04 -1.82 -7.28
N GLY A 38 -0.92 -2.15 -6.33
CA GLY A 38 -1.33 -3.53 -6.04
C GLY A 38 -2.83 -3.71 -6.09
N ALA A 39 -3.46 -3.81 -4.92
CA ALA A 39 -4.89 -3.94 -4.81
C ALA A 39 -5.59 -2.58 -4.97
N HIS A 40 -6.77 -2.58 -5.59
CA HIS A 40 -7.61 -1.37 -5.71
C HIS A 40 -8.86 -1.42 -4.83
N ASP A 41 -9.20 -2.60 -4.30
CA ASP A 41 -10.30 -2.78 -3.33
C ASP A 41 -9.98 -2.05 -2.02
N PHE A 42 -10.93 -1.23 -1.57
CA PHE A 42 -10.80 -0.40 -0.38
C PHE A 42 -10.35 -1.19 0.86
N ASN A 43 -10.94 -2.35 1.14
CA ASN A 43 -10.62 -3.10 2.36
C ASN A 43 -9.20 -3.64 2.32
N GLN A 44 -8.77 -4.14 1.17
CA GLN A 44 -7.40 -4.62 0.99
C GLN A 44 -6.39 -3.48 1.09
N VAL A 45 -6.65 -2.33 0.46
CA VAL A 45 -5.76 -1.15 0.56
C VAL A 45 -5.68 -0.66 2.01
N VAL A 46 -6.80 -0.61 2.74
CA VAL A 46 -6.79 -0.27 4.18
C VAL A 46 -5.92 -1.26 4.94
N LYS A 47 -6.07 -2.57 4.71
CA LYS A 47 -5.27 -3.60 5.40
C LYS A 47 -3.77 -3.45 5.09
N ASP A 48 -3.43 -3.23 3.83
CA ASP A 48 -2.06 -3.04 3.35
C ASP A 48 -1.44 -1.80 4.01
N MET A 49 -2.09 -0.64 3.89
CA MET A 49 -1.59 0.62 4.46
C MET A 49 -1.52 0.57 5.99
N ALA A 50 -2.52 -0.02 6.65
CA ALA A 50 -2.55 -0.19 8.10
C ALA A 50 -1.41 -1.09 8.61
N SER A 51 -1.03 -2.11 7.84
CA SER A 51 0.09 -2.99 8.21
C SER A 51 1.42 -2.24 8.31
N LEU A 52 1.60 -1.19 7.51
CA LEU A 52 2.79 -0.35 7.54
C LEU A 52 2.95 0.43 8.86
N SER A 53 1.87 0.62 9.63
CA SER A 53 1.93 1.29 10.94
C SER A 53 2.86 0.60 11.94
N PHE A 54 3.02 -0.73 11.84
CA PHE A 54 3.87 -1.53 12.72
C PHE A 54 5.37 -1.33 12.45
N VAL A 55 5.71 -0.72 11.31
CA VAL A 55 7.08 -0.40 10.91
C VAL A 55 7.23 1.08 10.53
N LYS A 56 6.31 1.93 11.00
CA LYS A 56 6.20 3.35 10.61
C LYS A 56 7.50 4.13 10.74
N ASP A 57 8.32 3.84 11.76
CA ASP A 57 9.58 4.54 12.02
C ASP A 57 10.67 4.20 10.98
N LYS A 58 10.41 3.21 10.11
CA LYS A 58 11.29 2.79 9.03
C LYS A 58 10.82 3.27 7.64
N ILE A 59 9.67 3.94 7.55
CA ILE A 59 9.08 4.35 6.26
C ILE A 59 9.32 5.84 6.05
N GLU A 60 9.98 6.17 4.95
CA GLU A 60 10.23 7.56 4.54
C GLU A 60 9.04 8.13 3.77
N ALA A 61 8.49 7.34 2.86
CA ALA A 61 7.37 7.72 2.04
C ALA A 61 6.56 6.51 1.60
N ILE A 62 5.27 6.74 1.37
CA ILE A 62 4.37 5.82 0.67
C ILE A 62 4.01 6.48 -0.66
N ILE A 63 4.14 5.74 -1.75
CA ILE A 63 3.69 6.11 -3.07
C ILE A 63 2.49 5.21 -3.37
N ALA A 64 1.33 5.79 -3.64
CA ALA A 64 0.12 5.04 -3.97
C ALA A 64 -0.33 5.42 -5.40
N GLN A 65 -0.50 4.43 -6.27
CA GLN A 65 -1.05 4.60 -7.62
C GLN A 65 -2.57 4.35 -7.63
N ASP A 66 -3.20 4.62 -8.78
CA ASP A 66 -4.62 4.42 -9.02
C ASP A 66 -5.56 5.11 -8.00
N THR A 67 -5.09 6.21 -7.43
CA THR A 67 -5.83 7.03 -6.46
C THR A 67 -7.05 7.71 -7.10
N HIS A 68 -7.00 7.93 -8.42
CA HIS A 68 -8.14 8.41 -9.20
C HIS A 68 -9.09 7.31 -9.69
N LEU A 69 -8.77 6.02 -9.48
CA LEU A 69 -9.57 4.93 -9.99
C LEU A 69 -10.86 4.80 -9.18
N ARG A 70 -11.95 4.53 -9.88
CA ARG A 70 -13.27 4.25 -9.33
C ARG A 70 -13.87 3.02 -9.98
N GLY A 71 -14.81 2.38 -9.29
CA GLY A 71 -15.55 1.22 -9.77
C GLY A 71 -16.95 1.18 -9.16
N THR A 72 -17.69 0.10 -9.39
CA THR A 72 -18.99 -0.09 -8.74
C THR A 72 -18.83 -0.33 -7.24
N ILE A 73 -19.94 -0.15 -6.50
CA ILE A 73 -19.97 -0.38 -5.05
C ILE A 73 -19.65 -1.83 -4.66
N GLU A 74 -19.84 -2.79 -5.56
CA GLU A 74 -19.48 -4.19 -5.32
C GLU A 74 -17.97 -4.40 -5.16
N HIS A 75 -17.17 -3.60 -5.87
CA HIS A 75 -15.71 -3.73 -5.88
C HIS A 75 -14.98 -2.68 -5.03
N MET A 76 -15.67 -1.60 -4.64
CA MET A 76 -15.15 -0.56 -3.76
C MET A 76 -13.75 -0.04 -4.15
N ASN A 77 -13.54 0.24 -5.44
CA ASN A 77 -12.27 0.77 -5.93
C ASN A 77 -12.09 2.24 -5.49
N PHE A 78 -11.47 2.45 -4.33
CA PHE A 78 -11.34 3.75 -3.68
C PHE A 78 -10.00 3.88 -2.93
N VAL A 79 -8.88 3.78 -3.66
CA VAL A 79 -7.52 3.79 -3.09
C VAL A 79 -7.27 5.06 -2.26
N ASP A 80 -7.63 6.24 -2.79
CA ASP A 80 -7.48 7.52 -2.08
C ASP A 80 -8.27 7.57 -0.76
N MET A 81 -9.52 7.07 -0.76
CA MET A 81 -10.33 7.00 0.45
C MET A 81 -9.73 6.05 1.50
N ALA A 82 -9.11 4.94 1.07
CA ALA A 82 -8.41 4.04 1.96
C ALA A 82 -7.19 4.72 2.64
N LEU A 83 -6.47 5.57 1.92
CA LEU A 83 -5.40 6.39 2.50
C LEU A 83 -5.95 7.33 3.59
N PHE A 84 -7.06 8.01 3.34
CA PHE A 84 -7.71 8.85 4.35
C PHE A 84 -8.20 8.04 5.56
N ALA A 85 -8.72 6.84 5.35
CA ALA A 85 -9.15 5.96 6.44
C ALA A 85 -7.98 5.57 7.38
N VAL A 86 -6.78 5.39 6.81
CA VAL A 86 -5.59 4.98 7.56
C VAL A 86 -4.83 6.15 8.16
N SER A 87 -4.73 7.28 7.48
CA SER A 87 -3.89 8.42 7.87
C SER A 87 -4.67 9.63 8.42
N GLY A 88 -6.00 9.62 8.29
CA GLY A 88 -6.88 10.73 8.64
C GLY A 88 -7.08 11.73 7.49
N MET A 89 -8.01 12.67 7.69
CA MET A 89 -8.47 13.59 6.64
C MET A 89 -7.46 14.68 6.26
N ASP A 90 -6.52 15.03 7.15
CA ASP A 90 -5.50 16.06 6.89
C ASP A 90 -4.23 15.47 6.25
N LEU A 91 -4.40 14.75 5.14
CA LEU A 91 -3.32 14.07 4.44
C LEU A 91 -2.43 15.10 3.70
N LYS A 92 -1.12 15.04 3.93
CA LYS A 92 -0.14 15.84 3.19
C LYS A 92 0.48 15.01 2.09
N PHE A 93 0.24 15.35 0.84
CA PHE A 93 0.73 14.57 -0.28
C PHE A 93 1.14 15.46 -1.46
N ALA A 94 1.99 14.90 -2.33
CA ALA A 94 2.29 15.46 -3.64
C ALA A 94 1.61 14.59 -4.72
N PRO A 95 0.83 15.15 -5.64
CA PRO A 95 0.26 14.40 -6.76
C PRO A 95 1.36 13.96 -7.73
N ILE A 96 1.20 12.77 -8.32
CA ILE A 96 2.09 12.20 -9.32
C ILE A 96 1.30 11.49 -10.43
N GLY A 97 1.99 11.18 -11.54
CA GLY A 97 1.42 10.45 -12.67
C GLY A 97 0.55 11.32 -13.58
N GLU A 98 -0.22 10.67 -14.43
CA GLU A 98 -1.02 11.35 -15.46
C GLU A 98 -2.29 11.98 -14.87
N VAL A 99 -2.73 13.09 -15.46
CA VAL A 99 -4.00 13.74 -15.13
C VAL A 99 -4.87 13.76 -16.37
N TYR A 100 -5.88 12.89 -16.39
CA TYR A 100 -6.75 12.75 -17.56
C TYR A 100 -7.85 13.82 -17.55
N PRO A 101 -8.02 14.60 -18.64
CA PRO A 101 -9.25 15.36 -18.83
C PRO A 101 -10.43 14.41 -19.09
N GLU A 102 -11.64 14.95 -19.18
CA GLU A 102 -12.79 14.15 -19.62
C GLU A 102 -12.49 13.45 -20.94
N SER A 103 -12.63 12.13 -20.93
CA SER A 103 -12.24 11.26 -22.03
C SER A 103 -12.95 9.90 -21.93
N PRO A 104 -12.82 9.00 -22.93
CA PRO A 104 -13.37 7.65 -22.80
C PRO A 104 -12.86 6.87 -21.57
N MET A 105 -11.67 7.19 -21.06
CA MET A 105 -11.11 6.55 -19.85
C MET A 105 -11.81 7.00 -18.55
N THR A 106 -12.51 8.13 -18.60
CA THR A 106 -13.30 8.65 -17.46
C THR A 106 -14.75 8.18 -17.51
N GLN A 107 -15.08 7.25 -18.41
CA GLN A 107 -16.37 6.59 -18.50
C GLN A 107 -16.29 5.16 -17.95
N PRO A 108 -17.34 4.64 -17.26
CA PRO A 108 -17.36 3.27 -16.76
C PRO A 108 -17.11 2.25 -17.87
N ASN A 109 -16.08 1.42 -17.70
CA ASN A 109 -15.73 0.38 -18.65
C ASN A 109 -16.48 -0.93 -18.37
N VAL A 110 -16.30 -1.92 -19.25
CA VAL A 110 -16.95 -3.25 -19.13
C VAL A 110 -16.35 -4.13 -18.03
N TYR A 111 -15.17 -3.77 -17.51
CA TYR A 111 -14.48 -4.48 -16.45
C TYR A 111 -14.84 -3.83 -15.11
N GLN A 112 -15.90 -4.31 -14.47
CA GLN A 112 -16.30 -3.86 -13.14
C GLN A 112 -16.79 -2.40 -13.08
N GLY A 113 -17.13 -1.80 -14.22
CA GLY A 113 -17.57 -0.41 -14.28
C GLY A 113 -16.45 0.57 -13.95
N ASN A 114 -15.18 0.19 -14.15
CA ASN A 114 -14.04 0.99 -13.74
C ASN A 114 -13.90 2.26 -14.59
N TYR A 115 -13.50 3.35 -13.96
CA TYR A 115 -13.23 4.63 -14.64
C TYR A 115 -12.24 5.48 -13.84
N PHE A 116 -11.54 6.38 -14.54
CA PHE A 116 -10.69 7.37 -13.90
C PHE A 116 -11.47 8.64 -13.57
N MET A 117 -11.25 9.21 -12.40
CA MET A 117 -11.78 10.52 -12.07
C MET A 117 -11.10 11.59 -12.95
N PRO A 118 -11.88 12.42 -13.69
CA PRO A 118 -11.31 13.47 -14.52
C PRO A 118 -10.61 14.52 -13.65
N ASN A 119 -9.48 15.02 -14.14
CA ASN A 119 -8.62 16.02 -13.50
C ASN A 119 -8.03 15.62 -12.13
N ALA A 120 -8.13 14.34 -11.76
CA ALA A 120 -7.45 13.79 -10.59
C ALA A 120 -6.12 13.13 -11.01
N ALA A 121 -5.10 13.30 -10.17
CA ALA A 121 -3.80 12.66 -10.36
C ALA A 121 -3.93 11.15 -10.22
N GLU A 122 -3.19 10.42 -11.06
CA GLU A 122 -3.10 8.96 -11.00
C GLU A 122 -2.64 8.46 -9.64
N GLY A 123 -1.62 9.08 -9.08
CA GLY A 123 -1.08 8.68 -7.79
C GLY A 123 -0.74 9.83 -6.88
N VAL A 124 -0.31 9.47 -5.67
CA VAL A 124 0.20 10.41 -4.68
C VAL A 124 1.45 9.88 -4.00
N VAL A 125 2.31 10.79 -3.56
CA VAL A 125 3.42 10.53 -2.63
C VAL A 125 3.06 11.12 -1.28
N LEU A 126 3.09 10.30 -0.23
CA LEU A 126 2.86 10.67 1.16
C LEU A 126 4.20 10.65 1.90
N PRO A 127 4.83 11.81 2.15
CA PRO A 127 6.02 11.86 2.99
C PRO A 127 5.63 11.55 4.44
N MET A 128 6.21 10.51 5.04
CA MET A 128 5.82 10.08 6.39
C MET A 128 6.27 11.05 7.48
N ALA A 129 7.25 11.92 7.20
CA ALA A 129 7.59 13.02 8.09
C ALA A 129 6.45 14.06 8.27
N ALA A 130 5.49 14.11 7.35
CA ALA A 130 4.36 15.03 7.37
C ALA A 130 3.01 14.34 7.63
N ASN A 131 3.00 13.01 7.77
CA ASN A 131 1.79 12.20 7.90
C ASN A 131 1.90 11.24 9.09
N THR A 132 0.76 10.78 9.58
CA THR A 132 0.70 9.84 10.70
C THR A 132 -0.31 8.75 10.43
N PHE A 133 -0.03 7.54 10.90
CA PHE A 133 -1.04 6.48 10.95
C PHE A 133 -2.04 6.78 12.08
N ARG A 134 -3.33 6.78 11.74
CA ARG A 134 -4.49 6.89 12.65
C ARG A 134 -5.18 5.54 12.87
N TYR A 135 -4.96 4.60 11.95
CA TYR A 135 -5.42 3.22 12.04
C TYR A 135 -4.26 2.25 11.70
N PRO A 136 -4.16 1.08 12.36
CA PRO A 136 -4.96 0.64 13.50
C PRO A 136 -4.62 1.44 14.77
N HIS A 137 -5.36 1.21 15.85
CA HIS A 137 -5.06 1.84 17.14
C HIS A 137 -3.62 1.49 17.58
N PRO A 138 -2.81 2.44 18.08
CA PRO A 138 -1.39 2.17 18.42
C PRO A 138 -1.18 1.08 19.48
N MET A 139 -2.20 0.78 20.30
CA MET A 139 -2.16 -0.30 21.28
C MET A 139 -2.69 -1.64 20.76
N LEU A 140 -3.13 -1.72 19.50
CA LEU A 140 -3.56 -3.00 18.92
C LEU A 140 -2.33 -3.92 18.80
N PRO A 141 -2.34 -5.10 19.42
CA PRO A 141 -1.26 -6.06 19.28
C PRO A 141 -1.08 -6.47 17.82
N MET A 142 0.17 -6.52 17.38
CA MET A 142 0.50 -6.89 16.01
C MET A 142 -0.02 -8.28 15.61
N ASN A 143 -0.05 -9.23 16.55
CA ASN A 143 -0.58 -10.58 16.29
C ASN A 143 -2.10 -10.61 16.07
N ASP A 144 -2.81 -9.55 16.46
CA ASP A 144 -4.25 -9.42 16.24
C ASP A 144 -4.56 -8.80 14.87
N PHE A 145 -3.54 -8.29 14.16
CA PHE A 145 -3.70 -7.60 12.88
C PHE A 145 -2.93 -8.26 11.73
N LEU A 146 -1.63 -8.52 11.92
CA LEU A 146 -0.80 -9.14 10.90
C LEU A 146 -1.06 -10.65 10.83
N PRO A 147 -0.85 -11.28 9.65
CA PRO A 147 -0.86 -12.73 9.51
C PRO A 147 0.01 -13.42 10.57
N PRO A 148 -0.27 -14.69 10.91
CA PRO A 148 0.55 -15.43 11.86
C PRO A 148 2.01 -15.55 11.38
N ALA A 149 2.94 -15.78 12.31
CA ALA A 149 4.29 -16.11 11.90
C ALA A 149 4.27 -17.45 11.14
N ILE A 150 5.02 -17.55 10.04
CA ILE A 150 5.33 -18.84 9.44
C ILE A 150 6.16 -19.59 10.48
N GLU A 151 5.65 -20.71 10.98
CA GLU A 151 6.42 -21.59 11.85
C GLU A 151 7.65 -22.07 11.07
N ALA A 152 8.83 -21.96 11.68
CA ALA A 152 10.02 -22.57 11.11
C ALA A 152 9.73 -24.06 10.93
N ALA A 153 9.96 -24.59 9.72
CA ALA A 153 9.87 -26.02 9.49
C ALA A 153 10.71 -26.74 10.56
N PRO A 154 10.22 -27.84 11.15
CA PRO A 154 11.01 -28.60 12.12
C PRO A 154 12.35 -28.94 11.46
N ALA A 155 13.44 -28.67 12.17
CA ALA A 155 14.77 -29.03 11.70
C ALA A 155 14.74 -30.50 11.27
N SER A 156 15.11 -30.77 10.02
CA SER A 156 15.28 -32.14 9.56
C SER A 156 16.26 -32.81 10.52
N ALA A 157 15.80 -33.87 11.18
CA ALA A 157 16.67 -34.72 11.97
C ALA A 157 17.55 -35.50 10.98
N ASP A 158 18.74 -34.96 10.70
CA ASP A 158 19.86 -35.70 10.13
C ASP A 158 20.71 -36.31 11.25
#